data_AF-A0A4V2AZK1-F1
#
_entry.id   AF-A0A4V2AZK1-F1
#
_cell.length_a   1.000
_cell.length_b   1.000
_cell.length_c   1.000
_cell.angle_alpha   90.00
_cell.angle_beta   90.00
_cell.angle_gamma   90.00
#
_symmetry.space_group_name_H-M   'P 1'
#
loop_
_entity.id
_entity.type
_entity.pdbx_description
1 polymer ?
#
loop_
_entity_poly.entity_id
_entity_poly.type
_entity_poly.pdbx_seq_one_letter_code
_entity_poly.pdbx_strand_id
1 'polypeptide(L)'
;MIDPVRNFTTEVDYKGRKLTITIVQGETLSNDWIDFGVKSSDDTFLTVFGKNPIPLVVKPKQAFKPEYDLFQNTPEQRELAKEIWEAIQRIYF
;
A
#
# COMPACT_ATOMS: atom_id res chain seq x y z
N MET A 1 22.42 12.28 -0.49
CA MET A 1 22.37 10.82 -0.26
C MET A 1 21.02 10.37 -0.79
N ILE A 2 20.99 9.42 -1.73
CA ILE A 2 19.73 8.81 -2.17
C ILE A 2 19.53 7.65 -1.21
N ASP A 3 18.53 7.74 -0.33
CA ASP A 3 18.16 6.62 0.53
C ASP A 3 17.90 5.37 -0.34
N PRO A 4 18.45 4.19 0.01
CA PRO A 4 18.23 3.00 -0.78
C PRO A 4 16.73 2.71 -0.80
N VAL A 5 16.14 2.66 -2.00
CA VAL A 5 14.76 2.25 -2.22
C VAL A 5 14.56 0.90 -1.53
N ARG A 6 13.86 0.90 -0.40
CA ARG A 6 13.62 -0.32 0.35
C ARG A 6 12.41 -1.01 -0.24
N ASN A 7 12.66 -2.17 -0.84
CA ASN A 7 11.62 -3.04 -1.37
C ASN A 7 11.32 -4.12 -0.35
N PHE A 8 10.05 -4.24 0.04
CA PHE A 8 9.58 -5.28 0.93
C PHE A 8 8.51 -6.09 0.22
N THR A 9 8.64 -7.40 0.31
CA THR A 9 7.57 -8.31 -0.14
C THR A 9 6.87 -8.84 1.09
N THR A 10 5.55 -8.75 1.11
CA THR A 10 4.73 -9.22 2.24
C THR A 10 3.45 -9.85 1.72
N GLU A 11 2.79 -10.62 2.57
CA GLU A 11 1.44 -11.11 2.34
C GLU A 11 0.42 -10.15 2.96
N VAL A 12 -0.72 -9.99 2.28
CA VAL A 12 -1.93 -9.35 2.82
C VAL A 12 -3.09 -10.32 2.70
N ASP A 13 -3.92 -10.39 3.74
CA ASP A 13 -5.12 -11.22 3.73
C ASP A 13 -6.30 -10.41 3.19
N TYR A 14 -6.86 -10.82 2.04
CA TYR A 14 -7.99 -10.15 1.40
C TYR A 14 -9.05 -11.15 0.98
N LYS A 15 -10.29 -10.98 1.49
CA LYS A 15 -11.43 -11.88 1.21
C LYS A 15 -11.10 -13.38 1.42
N GLY A 16 -10.30 -13.69 2.44
CA GLY A 16 -9.88 -15.06 2.77
C GLY A 16 -8.77 -15.63 1.88
N ARG A 17 -8.12 -14.81 1.06
CA ARG A 17 -6.95 -15.19 0.25
C ARG A 17 -5.74 -14.40 0.69
N LYS A 18 -4.57 -15.03 0.60
CA LYS A 18 -3.28 -14.37 0.80
C LYS A 18 -2.77 -13.84 -0.53
N LEU A 19 -2.54 -12.52 -0.59
CA LEU A 19 -1.99 -11.86 -1.76
C LEU A 19 -0.55 -11.47 -1.45
N THR A 20 0.38 -11.89 -2.32
CA THR A 20 1.77 -11.42 -2.22
C THR A 20 1.89 -10.05 -2.88
N ILE A 21 2.25 -9.04 -2.10
CA ILE A 21 2.47 -7.67 -2.58
C ILE A 21 3.93 -7.29 -2.43
N THR A 22 4.41 -6.43 -3.32
CA THR A 22 5.69 -5.74 -3.19
C THR A 22 5.43 -4.27 -2.91
N ILE A 23 5.92 -3.82 -1.76
CA ILE A 23 5.90 -2.44 -1.31
C ILE A 23 7.28 -1.86 -1.61
N VAL A 24 7.29 -0.74 -2.32
CA VAL A 24 8.46 0.05 -2.68
C VAL A 24 8.38 1.33 -1.88
N GLN A 25 9.26 1.52 -0.90
CA GLN A 25 9.33 2.80 -0.19
C GLN A 25 9.82 3.88 -1.16
N GLY A 26 9.01 4.93 -1.31
CA GLY A 26 9.36 6.16 -1.98
C GLY A 26 9.99 7.15 -1.01
N GLU A 27 9.62 8.43 -1.15
CA GLU A 27 10.18 9.52 -0.36
C GLU A 27 9.37 9.77 0.92
N THR A 28 10.06 10.19 1.98
CA THR A 28 9.41 10.78 3.14
C THR A 28 8.97 12.21 2.79
N LEU A 29 7.67 12.42 2.75
CA LEU A 29 7.02 13.70 2.56
C LEU A 29 6.97 14.50 3.87
N SER A 30 6.48 15.74 3.80
CA SER A 30 6.35 16.60 4.98
C SER A 30 5.40 16.01 6.03
N ASN A 31 5.62 16.32 7.32
CA ASN A 31 4.82 15.83 8.44
C ASN A 31 4.80 14.29 8.58
N ASP A 32 5.95 13.65 8.37
CA ASP A 32 6.17 12.20 8.53
C ASP A 32 5.37 11.31 7.57
N TRP A 33 4.70 11.87 6.57
CA TRP A 33 4.07 11.04 5.54
C TRP A 33 5.15 10.36 4.69
N ILE A 34 4.93 9.12 4.29
CA ILE A 34 5.86 8.38 3.44
C ILE A 34 5.09 7.87 2.24
N ASP A 35 5.61 8.14 1.05
CA ASP A 35 5.05 7.61 -0.19
C ASP A 35 5.50 6.16 -0.39
N PHE A 36 4.59 5.30 -0.82
CA PHE A 36 4.81 3.90 -1.08
C PHE A 36 4.23 3.51 -2.43
N GLY A 37 5.05 2.94 -3.31
CA GLY A 37 4.57 2.26 -4.50
C GLY A 37 4.22 0.81 -4.18
N VAL A 38 2.98 0.40 -4.35
CA VAL A 38 2.55 -0.99 -4.15
C VAL A 38 2.21 -1.65 -5.47
N LYS A 39 2.76 -2.84 -5.68
CA LYS A 39 2.49 -3.66 -6.86
C LYS A 39 2.31 -5.12 -6.47
N SER A 40 1.60 -5.87 -7.29
CA SER A 40 1.50 -7.31 -7.17
C SER A 40 1.38 -7.95 -8.56
N SER A 41 1.73 -9.22 -8.63
CA SER A 41 1.44 -10.08 -9.78
C SER A 41 0.25 -11.01 -9.53
N ASP A 42 -0.40 -10.91 -8.37
CA ASP A 42 -1.57 -11.71 -8.03
C ASP A 42 -2.80 -11.26 -8.83
N ASP A 43 -3.51 -12.21 -9.42
CA ASP A 43 -4.71 -11.93 -10.24
C ASP A 43 -5.78 -11.16 -9.46
N THR A 44 -5.92 -11.38 -8.15
CA THR A 44 -6.88 -10.66 -7.31
C THR A 44 -6.51 -9.19 -7.21
N PHE A 45 -5.22 -8.89 -6.97
CA PHE A 45 -4.73 -7.52 -6.95
C PHE A 45 -4.88 -6.86 -8.31
N LEU A 46 -4.52 -7.56 -9.39
CA LEU A 46 -4.63 -7.07 -10.76
C LEU A 46 -6.08 -6.81 -11.18
N THR A 47 -7.03 -7.58 -10.66
CA THR A 47 -8.47 -7.36 -10.89
C THR A 47 -8.95 -6.10 -10.16
N VAL A 48 -8.46 -5.87 -8.93
CA VAL A 48 -8.88 -4.74 -8.09
C VAL A 48 -8.22 -3.42 -8.53
N PHE A 49 -6.93 -3.40 -8.83
CA PHE A 49 -6.16 -2.19 -9.11
C PHE A 49 -5.58 -2.10 -10.53
N GLY A 50 -5.66 -3.16 -11.32
CA GLY A 50 -5.01 -3.24 -12.63
C GLY A 50 -3.52 -3.57 -12.54
N LYS A 51 -2.82 -3.41 -13.67
CA LYS A 51 -1.39 -3.79 -13.81
C LYS A 51 -0.40 -2.73 -13.34
N ASN A 52 -0.87 -1.53 -13.03
CA ASN A 52 0.00 -0.43 -12.65
C ASN A 52 0.27 -0.47 -11.15
N PRO A 53 1.48 -0.13 -10.70
CA PRO A 53 1.74 0.14 -9.30
C PRO A 53 0.79 1.24 -8.81
N ILE A 54 0.24 1.06 -7.61
CA ILE A 54 -0.56 2.07 -6.94
C ILE A 54 0.33 2.87 -6.00
N PRO A 55 0.27 4.21 -6.03
CA PRO A 55 0.87 5.03 -4.98
C PRO A 55 -0.05 5.01 -3.75
N LEU A 56 0.56 4.87 -2.57
CA LEU A 56 -0.10 4.91 -1.26
C LEU A 56 0.73 5.77 -0.33
N VAL A 57 0.11 6.77 0.28
CA VAL A 57 0.83 7.71 1.15
C VAL A 57 0.47 7.40 2.59
N VAL A 58 1.39 6.80 3.34
CA VAL A 58 1.15 6.30 4.69
C VAL A 58 1.77 7.23 5.72
N LYS A 59 1.00 7.59 6.76
CA LYS A 59 1.53 8.29 7.93
C LYS A 59 1.78 7.31 9.08
N PRO A 60 2.99 7.29 9.67
CA PRO A 60 3.28 6.57 10.89
C PRO A 60 2.30 6.99 11.99
N LYS A 61 1.76 6.02 12.73
CA LYS A 61 0.85 6.23 13.89
C LYS A 61 -0.54 6.80 13.58
N GLN A 62 -0.89 7.00 12.30
CA GLN A 62 -2.25 7.39 11.93
C GLN A 62 -3.03 6.18 11.42
N ALA A 63 -4.28 6.01 11.90
CA ALA A 63 -5.15 4.99 11.35
C ALA A 63 -5.45 5.27 9.86
N PHE A 64 -5.67 4.21 9.08
CA PHE A 64 -6.11 4.31 7.70
C PHE A 64 -7.34 5.23 7.60
N LYS A 65 -7.24 6.31 6.81
CA LYS A 65 -8.42 7.12 6.45
C LYS A 65 -8.54 7.18 4.93
N PRO A 66 -9.67 6.74 4.36
CA PRO A 66 -9.88 6.69 2.91
C PRO A 66 -9.98 8.07 2.25
N GLU A 67 -10.02 9.16 3.03
CA GLU A 67 -10.07 10.53 2.54
C GLU A 67 -8.71 11.09 2.08
N TYR A 68 -7.59 10.49 2.52
CA TYR A 68 -6.24 10.94 2.15
C TYR A 68 -5.69 10.26 0.89
N ASP A 69 -6.22 9.09 0.53
CA ASP A 69 -5.86 8.40 -0.71
C ASP A 69 -6.76 8.88 -1.84
N LEU A 70 -6.23 9.81 -2.65
CA LEU A 70 -6.86 10.53 -3.77
C LEU A 70 -7.29 9.66 -4.97
N PHE A 71 -7.54 8.37 -4.80
CA PHE A 71 -8.03 7.51 -5.86
C PHE A 71 -9.48 7.15 -5.59
N GLN A 72 -10.36 7.66 -6.45
CA GLN A 72 -11.79 7.41 -6.47
C GLN A 72 -12.07 5.91 -6.56
N ASN A 73 -12.13 5.25 -5.41
CA ASN A 73 -12.02 3.80 -5.38
C ASN A 73 -13.33 3.14 -4.97
N THR A 74 -13.70 2.10 -5.72
CA THR A 74 -14.81 1.19 -5.42
C THR A 74 -14.66 0.61 -4.01
N PRO A 75 -15.73 0.08 -3.40
CA PRO A 75 -15.63 -0.56 -2.09
C PRO A 75 -14.49 -1.60 -2.00
N GLU A 76 -14.27 -2.37 -3.07
CA GLU A 76 -13.26 -3.42 -3.13
C GLU A 76 -11.82 -2.88 -3.07
N GLN A 77 -11.55 -1.80 -3.80
CA GLN A 77 -10.25 -1.14 -3.79
C GLN A 77 -9.96 -0.52 -2.42
N ARG A 78 -10.97 0.04 -1.74
CA ARG A 78 -10.81 0.60 -0.39
C ARG A 78 -10.47 -0.47 0.64
N GLU A 79 -11.16 -1.61 0.59
CA GLU A 79 -10.88 -2.72 1.49
C GLU A 79 -9.45 -3.24 1.29
N LEU A 80 -9.04 -3.50 0.05
CA LEU A 80 -7.69 -4.01 -0.20
C LEU A 80 -6.61 -2.97 0.12
N ALA A 81 -6.83 -1.69 -0.20
CA ALA A 81 -5.89 -0.62 0.16
C ALA A 81 -5.71 -0.51 1.68
N LYS A 82 -6.77 -0.73 2.46
CA LYS A 82 -6.71 -0.77 3.92
C LYS A 82 -5.81 -1.92 4.41
N GLU A 83 -5.98 -3.13 3.89
CA GLU A 83 -5.15 -4.28 4.27
C GLU A 83 -3.66 -4.04 3.94
N ILE A 84 -3.40 -3.44 2.77
CA ILE A 84 -2.05 -3.04 2.36
C ILE A 84 -1.49 -1.98 3.30
N TRP A 85 -2.27 -0.96 3.65
CA TRP A 85 -1.88 0.08 4.59
C TRP A 85 -1.50 -0.51 5.95
N GLU A 86 -2.33 -1.37 6.51
CA GLU A 86 -2.06 -2.03 7.79
C GLU A 86 -0.80 -2.89 7.73
N ALA A 87 -0.55 -3.59 6.62
CA ALA A 87 0.67 -4.35 6.42
C ALA A 87 1.92 -3.46 6.34
N ILE A 88 1.84 -2.32 5.64
CA ILE A 88 2.93 -1.32 5.63
C ILE A 88 3.20 -0.84 7.06
N GLN A 89 2.16 -0.54 7.84
CA GLN A 89 2.35 -0.10 9.21
C GLN A 89 3.08 -1.14 10.06
N ARG A 90 2.70 -2.42 9.99
CA ARG A 90 3.35 -3.50 10.76
C ARG A 90 4.81 -3.73 10.40
N ILE A 91 5.22 -3.43 9.17
CA ILE A 91 6.61 -3.65 8.71
C ILE A 91 7.52 -2.52 9.17
N TYR A 92 7.01 -1.29 9.18
CA TYR A 92 7.82 -0.09 9.39
C TYR A 92 7.71 0.50 10.81
N PHE A 93 6.65 0.18 11.56
CA PHE A 93 6.32 0.82 12.84
C PHE A 93 5.81 -0.18 13.87
#